data_AF-A0A957YZF1-F1
#
_entry.id   AF-A0A957YZF1-F1
#
_cell.length_a   1.000
_cell.length_b   1.000
_cell.length_c   1.000
_cell.angle_alpha   90.00
_cell.angle_beta   90.00
_cell.angle_gamma   90.00
#
_symmetry.space_group_name_H-M   'P 1'
#
loop_
_entity.id
_entity.type
_entity.pdbx_description
1 polymer ?
#
loop_
_entity_poly.entity_id
_entity_poly.type
_entity_poly.pdbx_seq_one_letter_code
_entity_poly.pdbx_strand_id
1 'polypeptide(L)'
;MERPSDRELVVTRTFAAPRALVWQAWTQCEHLQEWWAPAGWSVPVCKMDFRVGGTWHYCMKGPMPDGSVMESWGLTVYQEIVEPERIVALDQFADAEGNVAAEMPKMLNTITFT
;
A
#
# COMPACT_ATOMS: atom_id res chain seq x y z
N MET A 1 -11.75 -22.61 6.35
CA MET A 1 -11.46 -21.28 5.77
C MET A 1 -12.78 -20.74 5.27
N GLU A 2 -13.32 -19.70 5.93
CA GLU A 2 -14.54 -19.05 5.45
C GLU A 2 -14.28 -18.44 4.08
N ARG A 3 -15.29 -18.48 3.20
CA ARG A 3 -15.19 -17.83 1.90
C ARG A 3 -15.27 -16.31 2.12
N PRO A 4 -14.38 -15.51 1.50
CA PRO A 4 -14.51 -14.06 1.53
C PRO A 4 -15.90 -13.64 1.04
N SER A 5 -16.43 -12.56 1.58
CA SER A 5 -17.67 -11.98 1.05
C SER A 5 -17.47 -11.48 -0.39
N ASP A 6 -18.56 -11.17 -1.09
CA ASP A 6 -18.52 -10.63 -2.47
C ASP A 6 -17.75 -9.29 -2.60
N ARG A 7 -17.38 -8.67 -1.48
CA ARG A 7 -16.65 -7.39 -1.42
C ARG A 7 -15.26 -7.51 -0.79
N GLU A 8 -14.79 -8.73 -0.56
CA GLU A 8 -13.47 -9.00 0.01
C GLU A 8 -12.57 -9.69 -1.01
N LEU A 9 -11.33 -9.20 -1.09
CA LEU A 9 -10.27 -9.85 -1.85
C LEU A 9 -9.26 -10.41 -0.85
N VAL A 10 -9.04 -11.73 -0.90
CA VAL A 10 -8.01 -12.39 -0.08
C VAL A 10 -6.92 -12.93 -1.00
N VAL A 11 -5.68 -12.48 -0.75
CA VAL A 11 -4.49 -12.91 -1.47
C VAL A 11 -3.52 -13.54 -0.48
N THR A 12 -3.05 -14.75 -0.79
CA THR A 12 -2.01 -15.43 -0.02
C THR A 12 -0.81 -15.72 -0.91
N ARG A 13 0.39 -15.42 -0.39
CA ARG A 13 1.67 -15.65 -1.05
C ARG A 13 2.68 -16.17 -0.02
N THR A 14 3.51 -17.11 -0.46
CA THR A 14 4.62 -17.65 0.33
C THR A 14 5.92 -17.20 -0.30
N PHE A 15 6.83 -16.66 0.51
CA PHE A 15 8.14 -16.20 0.09
C PHE A 15 9.23 -17.07 0.71
N ALA A 16 10.25 -17.42 -0.06
CA ALA A 16 11.44 -18.10 0.45
C ALA A 16 12.40 -17.09 1.13
N ALA A 17 11.89 -16.37 2.13
CA ALA A 17 12.61 -15.33 2.86
C ALA A 17 12.18 -15.32 4.34
N PRO A 18 13.05 -14.89 5.26
CA PRO A 18 12.67 -14.66 6.65
C PRO A 18 11.51 -13.66 6.76
N ARG A 19 10.58 -13.93 7.67
CA ARG A 19 9.42 -13.06 7.94
C ARG A 19 9.81 -11.61 8.23
N ALA A 20 10.93 -11.40 8.94
CA ALA A 20 11.44 -10.05 9.22
C ALA A 20 11.78 -9.25 7.96
N LEU A 21 12.30 -9.89 6.91
CA LEU A 21 12.60 -9.21 5.64
C LEU A 21 11.31 -8.87 4.89
N VAL A 22 10.33 -9.78 4.89
CA VAL A 22 9.02 -9.50 4.29
C VAL A 22 8.34 -8.35 5.04
N TRP A 23 8.45 -8.30 6.38
CA TRP A 23 7.97 -7.17 7.17
C TRP A 23 8.63 -5.85 6.76
N GLN A 24 9.95 -5.82 6.63
CA GLN A 24 10.67 -4.62 6.16
C GLN A 24 10.19 -4.17 4.78
N ALA A 25 9.90 -5.11 3.87
CA ALA A 25 9.39 -4.79 2.54
C ALA A 25 8.06 -4.03 2.54
N TRP A 26 7.26 -4.14 3.60
CA TRP A 26 5.99 -3.44 3.78
C TRP A 26 6.08 -2.18 4.66
N THR A 27 7.17 -2.01 5.40
CA THR A 27 7.30 -0.99 6.45
C THR A 27 8.42 0.02 6.22
N GLN A 28 9.12 -0.09 5.08
CA GLN A 28 10.17 0.84 4.69
C GLN A 28 9.98 1.34 3.26
N CYS A 29 10.08 2.66 3.08
CA CYS A 29 9.86 3.28 1.76
C CYS A 29 10.87 2.80 0.72
N GLU A 30 12.14 2.66 1.09
CA GLU A 30 13.20 2.15 0.21
C GLU A 30 12.88 0.77 -0.38
N HIS A 31 12.06 -0.03 0.29
CA HIS A 31 11.59 -1.31 -0.26
C HIS A 31 10.27 -1.18 -1.01
N LEU A 32 9.29 -0.45 -0.46
CA LEU A 32 8.00 -0.23 -1.11
C LEU A 32 8.15 0.39 -2.51
N GLN A 33 9.15 1.25 -2.69
CA GLN A 33 9.41 1.89 -3.97
C GLN A 33 9.79 0.91 -5.09
N GLU A 34 10.29 -0.27 -4.74
CA GLU A 34 10.75 -1.30 -5.68
C GLU A 34 9.63 -2.25 -6.12
N TRP A 35 8.52 -2.37 -5.37
CA TRP A 35 7.52 -3.40 -5.66
C TRP A 35 6.05 -2.96 -5.57
N TRP A 36 5.74 -1.82 -4.93
CA TRP A 36 4.36 -1.42 -4.69
C TRP A 36 3.59 -1.08 -5.97
N ALA A 37 4.24 -0.45 -6.94
CA ALA A 37 3.61 -0.07 -8.20
C ALA A 37 3.46 -1.27 -9.16
N PRO A 38 2.46 -1.25 -10.05
CA PRO A 38 2.35 -2.25 -11.12
C PRO A 38 3.63 -2.34 -11.98
N ALA A 39 3.83 -3.48 -12.63
CA ALA A 39 4.97 -3.65 -13.54
C ALA A 39 5.01 -2.55 -14.62
N GLY A 40 6.17 -1.93 -14.82
CA GLY A 40 6.35 -0.80 -15.73
C GLY A 40 6.01 0.57 -15.13
N TRP A 41 5.53 0.63 -13.89
CA TRP A 41 5.35 1.85 -13.11
C TRP A 41 6.46 2.00 -12.07
N SER A 42 6.60 3.21 -11.53
CA SER A 42 7.56 3.57 -10.50
C SER A 42 6.86 4.27 -9.33
N VAL A 43 7.53 4.33 -8.17
CA VAL A 43 7.05 5.05 -6.98
C VAL A 43 8.01 6.20 -6.66
N PRO A 44 7.92 7.35 -7.35
CA PRO A 44 8.85 8.47 -7.14
C PRO A 44 8.65 9.23 -5.83
N VAL A 45 7.48 9.09 -5.19
CA VAL A 45 7.21 9.70 -3.88
C VAL A 45 6.78 8.61 -2.92
N CYS A 46 7.47 8.51 -1.79
CA CYS A 46 7.10 7.68 -0.67
C CYS A 46 7.45 8.43 0.62
N LYS A 47 6.43 8.85 1.36
CA LYS A 47 6.57 9.52 2.66
C LYS A 47 5.76 8.76 3.67
N MET A 48 6.43 8.20 4.68
CA MET A 48 5.80 7.28 5.62
C MET A 48 6.16 7.64 7.06
N ASP A 49 5.12 7.75 7.89
CA ASP A 49 5.17 7.80 9.35
C ASP A 49 4.60 6.48 9.88
N PHE A 50 5.45 5.46 10.01
CA PHE A 50 5.03 4.10 10.32
C PHE A 50 4.76 3.92 11.83
N ARG A 51 3.59 4.38 12.27
CA ARG A 51 3.04 4.20 13.62
C ARG A 51 1.52 4.21 13.56
N VAL A 52 0.83 3.73 14.60
CA VAL A 52 -0.63 3.83 14.70
C VAL A 52 -1.05 5.31 14.65
N GLY A 53 -2.00 5.62 13.76
CA GLY A 53 -2.45 6.97 13.43
C GLY A 53 -1.52 7.75 12.50
N GLY A 54 -0.35 7.19 12.16
CA GLY A 54 0.55 7.73 11.14
C GLY A 54 0.05 7.44 9.73
N THR A 55 0.73 8.03 8.75
CA THR A 55 0.30 7.95 7.35
C THR A 55 1.41 7.49 6.42
N TRP A 56 1.01 6.93 5.28
CA TRP A 56 1.86 6.71 4.14
C TRP A 56 1.27 7.38 2.91
N HIS A 57 1.94 8.43 2.43
CA HIS A 57 1.59 9.19 1.24
C HIS A 57 2.55 8.84 0.12
N TYR A 58 2.01 8.41 -1.02
CA TYR A 58 2.81 7.96 -2.16
C TYR A 58 2.23 8.38 -3.50
N CYS A 59 3.10 8.43 -4.50
CA CYS A 59 2.76 8.62 -5.90
C CYS A 59 3.26 7.42 -6.69
N MET A 60 2.41 6.84 -7.53
CA MET A 60 2.81 5.92 -8.58
C MET A 60 2.78 6.65 -9.92
N LYS A 61 3.81 6.46 -10.75
CA LYS A 61 3.86 7.02 -12.11
C LYS A 61 4.15 5.94 -13.13
N GLY A 62 3.41 5.94 -14.24
CA GLY A 62 3.64 4.99 -15.32
C GLY A 62 3.02 5.40 -16.65
N PRO A 63 3.37 4.70 -17.73
CA PRO A 63 2.93 5.02 -19.08
C PRO A 63 1.48 4.61 -19.35
N MET A 64 0.79 5.40 -20.16
CA MET A 64 -0.54 5.12 -20.70
C MET A 64 -0.47 4.65 -22.16
N PRO A 65 -1.51 3.97 -22.69
CA PRO A 65 -1.53 3.50 -24.08
C PRO A 65 -1.43 4.62 -25.12
N ASP A 66 -1.81 5.85 -24.78
CA ASP A 66 -1.73 7.03 -25.64
C ASP A 66 -0.34 7.73 -25.62
N GLY A 67 0.62 7.17 -24.87
CA GLY A 67 1.97 7.71 -24.73
C GLY A 67 2.11 8.77 -23.63
N SER A 68 1.02 9.15 -22.94
CA SER A 68 1.09 10.03 -21.78
C SER A 68 1.61 9.30 -20.54
N VAL A 69 2.01 10.06 -19.51
CA VAL A 69 2.37 9.53 -18.18
C VAL A 69 1.23 9.83 -17.22
N MET A 70 0.73 8.80 -16.55
CA MET A 70 -0.27 8.92 -15.51
C MET A 70 0.38 8.97 -14.14
N GLU A 71 -0.18 9.79 -13.26
CA GLU A 71 0.13 9.77 -11.83
C GLU A 71 -1.08 9.27 -11.04
N SER A 72 -0.85 8.39 -10.08
CA SER A 72 -1.86 7.94 -9.13
C SER A 72 -1.35 8.16 -7.72
N TRP A 73 -2.09 8.94 -6.94
CA TRP A 73 -1.71 9.35 -5.59
C TRP A 73 -2.57 8.62 -4.55
N GLY A 74 -1.92 8.12 -3.50
CA GLY A 74 -2.55 7.38 -2.42
C GLY A 74 -2.14 7.91 -1.05
N LEU A 75 -3.07 7.87 -0.09
CA LEU A 75 -2.84 8.19 1.31
C LEU A 75 -3.42 7.07 2.19
N THR A 76 -2.52 6.29 2.76
CA THR A 76 -2.84 5.25 3.74
C THR A 76 -2.77 5.82 5.16
N VAL A 77 -3.71 5.41 6.02
CA VAL A 77 -3.70 5.70 7.47
C VAL A 77 -3.58 4.39 8.24
N TYR A 78 -2.53 4.24 9.04
CA TYR A 78 -2.31 3.03 9.84
C TYR A 78 -3.23 2.99 11.06
N GLN A 79 -4.06 1.95 11.16
CA GLN A 79 -5.01 1.78 12.27
C GLN A 79 -4.47 0.81 13.34
N GLU A 80 -3.72 -0.21 12.93
CA GLU A 80 -3.14 -1.21 13.82
C GLU A 80 -1.78 -1.64 13.29
N ILE A 81 -0.78 -1.75 14.16
CA ILE A 81 0.54 -2.30 13.86
C ILE A 81 0.91 -3.23 15.02
N VAL A 82 1.10 -4.50 14.71
CA VAL A 82 1.68 -5.49 15.62
C VAL A 82 2.93 -6.00 14.93
N GLU A 83 4.10 -5.56 15.38
CA GLU A 83 5.35 -5.92 14.72
C GLU A 83 5.85 -7.31 15.16
N PRO A 84 6.29 -8.20 14.24
CA PRO A 84 6.21 -8.13 12.77
C PRO A 84 5.07 -9.00 12.21
N GLU A 85 3.89 -8.97 12.83
CA GLU A 85 2.76 -9.91 12.65
C GLU A 85 1.65 -9.37 11.76
N ARG A 86 1.32 -8.08 11.88
CA ARG A 86 0.06 -7.54 11.36
C ARG A 86 0.12 -6.05 11.11
N ILE A 87 -0.46 -5.64 9.99
CA ILE A 87 -0.73 -4.24 9.65
C ILE A 87 -2.21 -4.13 9.26
N VAL A 88 -2.93 -3.20 9.88
CA VAL A 88 -4.25 -2.77 9.41
C VAL A 88 -4.17 -1.31 9.01
N ALA A 89 -4.56 -1.01 7.79
CA ALA A 89 -4.48 0.35 7.27
C ALA A 89 -5.65 0.66 6.34
N LEU A 90 -6.13 1.90 6.41
CA LEU A 90 -7.14 2.41 5.51
C LEU A 90 -6.45 3.09 4.32
N ASP A 91 -6.56 2.48 3.15
CA ASP A 91 -6.05 3.02 1.90
C ASP A 91 -7.12 3.86 1.18
N GLN A 92 -6.69 4.99 0.63
CA GLN A 92 -7.54 6.02 0.07
C GLN A 92 -6.81 6.72 -1.08
N PHE A 93 -7.56 7.08 -2.12
CA PHE A 93 -7.06 7.99 -3.16
C PHE A 93 -6.84 9.39 -2.58
N ALA A 94 -5.76 10.03 -3.00
CA ALA A 94 -5.42 11.39 -2.59
C ALA A 94 -4.88 12.20 -3.78
N ASP A 95 -4.56 13.47 -3.56
CA ASP A 95 -3.79 14.30 -4.49
C ASP A 95 -2.31 14.42 -4.05
N ALA A 96 -1.55 15.25 -4.78
CA ALA A 96 -0.12 15.48 -4.53
C ALA A 96 0.15 16.23 -3.21
N GLU A 97 -0.85 16.95 -2.71
CA GLU A 97 -0.82 17.69 -1.45
C GLU A 97 -1.25 16.83 -0.25
N GLY A 98 -1.77 15.63 -0.50
CA GLY A 98 -2.23 14.68 0.52
C GLY A 98 -3.68 14.90 0.94
N ASN A 99 -4.48 15.63 0.17
CA ASN A 99 -5.92 15.73 0.40
C ASN A 99 -6.60 14.46 -0.10
N VAL A 100 -7.45 13.86 0.73
CA VAL A 100 -8.19 12.64 0.35
C VAL A 100 -9.30 12.97 -0.63
N ALA A 101 -9.40 12.19 -1.71
CA ALA A 101 -10.50 12.27 -2.67
C ALA A 101 -11.77 11.66 -2.04
N ALA A 102 -12.63 12.50 -1.46
CA ALA A 102 -13.79 12.09 -0.66
C ALA A 102 -14.79 11.18 -1.40
N GLU A 103 -14.95 11.40 -2.71
CA GLU A 103 -15.89 10.65 -3.57
C GLU A 103 -15.34 9.30 -4.05
N MET A 104 -14.05 9.01 -3.80
CA MET A 104 -13.41 7.77 -4.20
C MET A 104 -13.56 6.69 -3.13
N PRO A 105 -13.62 5.40 -3.53
CA PRO A 105 -13.73 4.31 -2.58
C PRO A 105 -12.50 4.24 -1.67
N LYS A 106 -12.73 3.78 -0.45
CA LYS A 106 -11.69 3.50 0.54
C LYS A 106 -11.60 2.00 0.75
N MET A 107 -10.40 1.49 1.01
CA MET A 107 -10.17 0.07 1.25
C MET A 107 -9.51 -0.14 2.61
N LEU A 108 -10.13 -0.95 3.46
CA LEU A 108 -9.50 -1.40 4.69
C LEU A 108 -8.63 -2.62 4.37
N ASN A 109 -7.32 -2.44 4.41
CA ASN A 109 -6.34 -3.50 4.17
C ASN A 109 -5.93 -4.13 5.50
N THR A 110 -5.98 -5.45 5.56
CA THR A 110 -5.43 -6.25 6.66
C THR A 110 -4.36 -7.17 6.10
N ILE A 111 -3.12 -6.96 6.51
CA ILE A 111 -1.96 -7.73 6.08
C ILE A 111 -1.43 -8.49 7.28
N THR A 112 -1.25 -9.80 7.13
CA THR A 112 -0.69 -10.67 8.17
C THR A 112 0.56 -11.38 7.67
N PHE A 113 1.51 -11.59 8.57
CA PHE A 113 2.80 -12.21 8.31
C PHE A 113 2.91 -13.45 9.20
N THR A 114 2.87 -14.63 8.60
CA THR A 114 2.83 -15.93 9.29
C THR A 114 4.08 -16.74 9.00
#